data_AF-A0A1V1TEK0-F1
#
_entry.id   AF-A0A1V1TEK0-F1
#
_cell.length_a   1.000
_cell.length_b   1.000
_cell.length_c   1.000
_cell.angle_alpha   90.00
_cell.angle_beta   90.00
_cell.angle_gamma   90.00
#
_symmetry.space_group_name_H-M   'P 1'
#
loop_
_entity.id
_entity.type
_entity.pdbx_description
1 polymer ?
#
loop_
_entity_poly.entity_id
_entity_poly.type
_entity_poly.pdbx_seq_one_letter_code
_entity_poly.pdbx_strand_id
1 'polypeptide(L)'
;MTGDIELGQRQRPPTGPNPAGYAQWASWIASDPDSEPFVFRKFDELGALNLLYLQSDMIYLEAQLKELDLEEVQQPDIDSINAARQWEVLLKQCASSASADSKVSTRAKKKMELILRLRAKMKEYHEALLLQSKVAQLQPPSGRILRAVKQMFNQEGYTVLDGQSRDYLDADDLVSLKSPAIDHLSDYLRKARAIKDKPGYAQDGGPRIKRFEEQKITQWVGAITILVAIVFLVGPILALYFAQSPPARLALIAVFTAGFAASVWLITNARRAEIFFGTATYAAVLVVFVSNGDLTGAR
;
A
#
# COMPACT_ATOMS: atom_id res chain seq x y z
N MET A 1 -10.17 -12.17 -49.56
CA MET A 1 -11.06 -11.88 -48.42
C MET A 1 -10.24 -12.00 -47.16
N THR A 2 -9.57 -10.91 -46.80
CA THR A 2 -8.76 -10.79 -45.58
C THR A 2 -9.29 -9.55 -44.90
N GLY A 3 -10.00 -9.76 -43.78
CA GLY A 3 -10.57 -8.69 -42.98
C GLY A 3 -9.47 -8.07 -42.14
N ASP A 4 -9.12 -6.83 -42.47
CA ASP A 4 -8.25 -6.00 -41.66
C ASP A 4 -9.00 -5.58 -40.40
N ILE A 5 -8.44 -5.95 -39.25
CA ILE A 5 -8.92 -5.60 -37.93
C ILE A 5 -8.64 -4.11 -37.74
N GLU A 6 -9.68 -3.28 -37.81
CA GLU A 6 -9.64 -1.87 -37.43
C GLU A 6 -9.27 -1.75 -35.94
N LEU A 7 -7.98 -1.47 -35.68
CA LEU A 7 -7.52 -1.01 -34.38
C LEU A 7 -8.04 0.42 -34.17
N GLY A 8 -9.08 0.53 -33.35
CA GLY A 8 -9.77 1.77 -33.02
C GLY A 8 -8.82 2.94 -32.77
N GLN A 9 -8.93 3.95 -33.63
CA GLN A 9 -8.34 5.25 -33.40
C GLN A 9 -8.94 5.84 -32.12
N ARG A 10 -8.18 5.84 -31.03
CA ARG A 10 -8.57 6.54 -29.80
C ARG A 10 -8.60 8.04 -30.06
N GLN A 11 -9.77 8.63 -29.82
CA GLN A 11 -10.04 10.06 -29.92
C GLN A 11 -8.98 10.88 -29.19
N ARG A 12 -8.36 11.81 -29.91
CA ARG A 12 -7.48 12.84 -29.35
C ARG A 12 -8.34 13.77 -28.47
N PRO A 13 -7.87 14.21 -27.29
CA PRO A 13 -8.55 15.29 -26.58
C PRO A 13 -8.57 16.55 -27.48
N PRO A 14 -9.65 17.36 -27.42
CA PRO A 14 -9.81 18.53 -28.27
C PRO A 14 -8.70 19.55 -28.00
N THR A 15 -8.18 20.13 -29.07
CA THR A 15 -7.26 21.27 -29.09
C THR A 15 -7.99 22.53 -28.61
N GLY A 16 -8.21 22.63 -27.31
CA GLY A 16 -8.55 23.89 -26.62
C GLY A 16 -7.29 24.61 -26.13
N PRO A 17 -7.39 25.86 -25.64
CA PRO A 17 -6.27 26.55 -25.01
C PRO A 17 -5.68 25.66 -23.90
N ASN A 18 -4.37 25.40 -23.96
CA ASN A 18 -3.69 24.63 -22.92
C ASN A 18 -3.89 25.35 -21.58
N PRO A 19 -4.60 24.75 -20.61
CA PRO A 19 -4.76 25.37 -19.32
C PRO A 19 -3.38 25.52 -18.66
N ALA A 20 -3.11 26.64 -18.01
CA ALA A 20 -1.83 26.92 -17.34
C ALA A 20 -1.85 26.45 -15.87
N GLY A 21 -0.67 26.23 -15.29
CA GLY A 21 -0.51 25.95 -13.86
C GLY A 21 -1.06 24.58 -13.45
N TYR A 22 -1.85 24.56 -12.36
CA TYR A 22 -2.43 23.33 -11.79
C TYR A 22 -3.24 22.51 -12.80
N ALA A 23 -4.00 23.17 -13.68
CA ALA A 23 -4.81 22.47 -14.66
C ALA A 23 -3.97 21.87 -15.80
N GLN A 24 -2.84 22.51 -16.15
CA GLN A 24 -1.83 21.91 -17.03
C GLN A 24 -1.25 20.65 -16.40
N TRP A 25 -0.82 20.78 -15.15
CA TRP A 25 -0.15 19.70 -14.42
C TRP A 25 -1.07 18.51 -14.20
N ALA A 26 -2.32 18.76 -13.77
CA ALA A 26 -3.33 17.74 -13.57
C ALA A 26 -3.68 17.02 -14.89
N SER A 27 -3.83 17.76 -16.00
CA SER A 27 -4.11 17.13 -17.30
C SER A 27 -2.95 16.24 -17.77
N TRP A 28 -1.70 16.65 -17.53
CA TRP A 28 -0.53 15.84 -17.83
C TRP A 28 -0.44 14.60 -16.94
N ILE A 29 -0.57 14.73 -15.61
CA ILE A 29 -0.58 13.59 -14.67
C ILE A 29 -1.67 12.58 -15.06
N ALA A 30 -2.88 13.06 -15.36
CA ALA A 30 -4.01 12.21 -15.74
C ALA A 30 -3.89 11.62 -17.16
N SER A 31 -3.01 12.16 -18.01
CA SER A 31 -2.82 11.66 -19.39
C SER A 31 -2.16 10.28 -19.45
N ASP A 32 -1.53 9.84 -18.35
CA ASP A 32 -0.90 8.54 -18.28
C ASP A 32 -1.88 7.45 -17.83
N PRO A 33 -2.22 6.46 -18.68
CA PRO A 33 -3.16 5.39 -18.35
C PRO A 33 -2.66 4.50 -17.22
N ASP A 34 -1.34 4.40 -17.04
CA ASP A 34 -0.75 3.59 -15.99
C ASP A 34 -0.68 4.32 -14.66
N SER A 35 -1.05 5.61 -14.62
CA SER A 35 -1.05 6.47 -13.43
C SER A 35 0.30 6.50 -12.69
N GLU A 36 1.41 6.20 -13.39
CA GLU A 36 2.76 6.33 -12.85
C GLU A 36 3.11 7.75 -12.38
N PRO A 37 2.68 8.85 -13.02
CA PRO A 37 3.04 10.21 -12.61
C PRO A 37 2.23 10.75 -11.43
N PHE A 38 1.35 9.94 -10.80
CA PHE A 38 0.62 10.32 -9.58
C PHE A 38 1.55 10.32 -8.35
N VAL A 39 2.48 11.28 -8.35
CA VAL A 39 3.47 11.51 -7.30
C VAL A 39 3.08 12.73 -6.48
N PHE A 40 2.86 12.53 -5.18
CA PHE A 40 2.43 13.56 -4.24
C PHE A 40 3.23 13.49 -2.95
N ARG A 41 3.19 14.58 -2.17
CA ARG A 41 3.71 14.59 -0.81
C ARG A 41 2.71 13.89 0.12
N LYS A 42 3.25 13.09 1.03
CA LYS A 42 2.52 12.44 2.13
C LYS A 42 2.28 13.39 3.30
N PHE A 43 3.11 14.41 3.46
CA PHE A 43 3.11 15.33 4.60
C PHE A 43 3.27 14.59 5.93
N ASP A 44 4.35 13.81 6.05
CA ASP A 44 4.60 12.95 7.21
C ASP A 44 4.57 13.71 8.55
N GLU A 45 5.25 14.84 8.60
CA GLU A 45 5.31 15.70 9.78
C GLU A 45 3.94 16.30 10.12
N LEU A 46 3.22 16.82 9.14
CA LEU A 46 1.89 17.41 9.37
C LEU A 46 0.86 16.35 9.76
N GLY A 47 0.94 15.15 9.19
CA GLY A 47 0.11 14.01 9.55
C GLY A 47 0.35 13.58 11.00
N ALA A 48 1.62 13.48 11.43
CA ALA A 48 1.98 13.21 12.81
C ALA A 48 1.49 14.33 13.75
N LEU A 49 1.68 15.59 13.37
CA LEU A 49 1.24 16.75 14.14
C LEU A 49 -0.28 16.75 14.35
N ASN A 50 -1.06 16.45 13.31
CA ASN A 50 -2.51 16.33 13.41
C ASN A 50 -2.93 15.23 14.42
N LEU A 51 -2.27 14.06 14.37
CA LEU A 51 -2.52 12.99 15.33
C LEU A 51 -2.16 13.40 16.76
N LEU A 52 -1.05 14.10 16.97
CA LEU A 52 -0.64 14.60 18.28
C LEU A 52 -1.63 15.61 18.86
N TYR A 53 -2.17 16.51 18.03
CA TYR A 53 -3.22 17.45 18.46
C TYR A 53 -4.51 16.73 18.85
N LEU A 54 -4.97 15.78 18.03
CA LEU A 54 -6.17 14.98 18.34
C LEU A 54 -5.98 14.14 19.61
N GLN A 55 -4.82 13.53 19.79
CA GLN A 55 -4.47 12.78 20.99
C GLN A 55 -4.47 13.68 22.24
N SER A 56 -3.92 14.90 22.13
CA SER A 56 -3.88 15.85 23.23
C SER A 56 -5.26 16.35 23.62
N ASP A 57 -6.15 16.65 22.65
CA ASP A 57 -7.55 17.02 22.89
C ASP A 57 -8.30 15.87 23.59
N MET A 58 -8.07 14.62 23.18
CA MET A 58 -8.65 13.45 23.85
C MET A 58 -8.19 13.31 25.31
N ILE A 59 -6.88 13.44 25.58
CA ILE A 59 -6.34 13.41 26.95
C ILE A 59 -6.95 14.52 27.80
N TYR A 60 -7.11 15.71 27.22
CA TYR A 60 -7.74 16.85 27.91
C TYR A 60 -9.21 16.59 28.24
N LEU A 61 -9.98 16.00 27.32
CA LEU A 61 -11.38 15.61 27.58
C LEU A 61 -11.49 14.49 28.61
N GLU A 62 -10.58 13.51 28.59
CA GLU A 62 -10.50 12.46 29.60
C GLU A 62 -10.24 13.04 30.99
N ALA A 63 -9.29 13.97 31.10
CA ALA A 63 -8.99 14.65 32.35
C ALA A 63 -10.19 15.41 32.91
N GLN A 64 -10.92 16.16 32.07
CA GLN A 64 -12.13 16.87 32.49
C GLN A 64 -13.26 15.93 32.93
N LEU A 65 -13.45 14.80 32.23
CA LEU A 65 -14.47 13.82 32.63
C LEU A 65 -14.11 13.19 33.98
N LYS A 66 -12.83 12.85 34.17
CA LYS A 66 -12.32 12.32 35.43
C LYS A 66 -12.45 13.32 36.58
N GLU A 67 -12.23 14.60 36.33
CA GLU A 67 -12.43 15.66 37.33
C GLU A 67 -13.90 15.73 37.76
N LEU A 68 -14.84 15.68 36.81
CA LEU A 68 -16.27 15.64 37.13
C LEU A 68 -16.66 14.41 37.94
N ASP A 69 -16.12 13.24 37.61
CA ASP A 69 -16.36 12.00 38.35
C ASP A 69 -15.77 12.06 39.77
N LEU A 70 -14.60 12.68 39.96
CA LEU A 70 -13.99 12.88 41.27
C LEU A 70 -14.80 13.84 42.15
N GLU A 71 -15.28 14.94 41.58
CA GLU A 71 -16.16 15.87 42.27
C GLU A 71 -17.52 15.22 42.65
N GLU A 72 -18.05 14.28 41.85
CA GLU A 72 -19.26 13.49 42.19
C GLU A 72 -19.02 12.58 43.41
N VAL A 73 -17.81 12.04 43.56
CA VAL A 73 -17.42 11.26 44.75
C VAL A 73 -17.32 12.15 46.00
N GLN A 74 -16.83 13.40 45.85
CA GLN A 74 -16.68 14.34 46.96
C GLN A 74 -18.01 14.94 47.43
N GLN A 75 -19.00 15.06 46.55
CA GLN A 75 -20.34 15.55 46.86
C GLN A 75 -21.39 14.50 46.49
N PRO A 76 -21.52 13.43 47.29
CA PRO A 76 -22.41 12.32 46.96
C PRO A 76 -23.87 12.76 47.04
N ASP A 77 -24.54 12.73 45.89
CA ASP A 77 -25.98 12.89 45.76
C ASP A 77 -26.59 11.63 45.14
N ILE A 78 -27.71 11.16 45.70
CA ILE A 78 -28.37 9.91 45.28
C ILE A 78 -28.77 10.01 43.79
N ASP A 79 -29.25 11.18 43.37
CA ASP A 79 -29.66 11.43 41.99
C ASP A 79 -28.46 11.48 41.03
N SER A 80 -27.31 12.00 41.49
CA SER A 80 -26.07 11.98 40.72
C SER A 80 -25.48 10.57 40.56
N ILE A 81 -25.51 9.76 41.63
CA ILE A 81 -25.04 8.36 41.60
C ILE A 81 -25.92 7.53 40.65
N ASN A 82 -27.23 7.73 40.67
CA ASN A 82 -28.15 7.06 39.77
C ASN A 82 -27.91 7.49 38.31
N ALA A 83 -27.66 8.77 38.05
CA ALA A 83 -27.33 9.25 36.70
C ALA A 83 -25.99 8.75 36.16
N ALA A 84 -24.98 8.57 37.01
CA ALA A 84 -23.70 7.98 36.62
C ALA A 84 -23.84 6.51 36.21
N ARG A 85 -24.80 5.78 36.81
CA ARG A 85 -25.05 4.35 36.54
C ARG A 85 -26.09 4.11 35.45
N GLN A 86 -27.05 5.01 35.30
CA GLN A 86 -28.21 4.86 34.42
C GLN A 86 -28.28 5.98 33.39
N TRP A 87 -28.03 5.62 32.13
CA TRP A 87 -28.09 6.54 30.99
C TRP A 87 -29.46 7.26 30.86
N GLU A 88 -30.55 6.54 31.13
CA GLU A 88 -31.90 7.10 31.08
C GLU A 88 -32.13 8.21 32.11
N VAL A 89 -31.53 8.07 33.30
CA VAL A 89 -31.62 9.09 34.37
C VAL A 89 -30.80 10.32 33.99
N LEU A 90 -29.61 10.13 33.43
CA LEU A 90 -28.78 11.24 32.92
C LEU A 90 -29.51 12.03 31.82
N LEU A 91 -30.18 11.35 30.89
CA LEU A 91 -30.99 12.01 29.86
C LEU A 91 -32.15 12.80 30.45
N LYS A 92 -32.88 12.24 31.42
CA LYS A 92 -33.97 12.94 32.12
C LYS A 92 -33.47 14.19 32.86
N GLN A 93 -32.30 14.11 33.51
CA GLN A 93 -31.68 15.25 34.19
C GLN A 93 -31.17 16.35 33.23
N CYS A 94 -30.76 15.97 32.02
CA CYS A 94 -30.41 16.92 30.96
C CYS A 94 -31.66 17.61 30.38
N ALA A 95 -32.74 16.86 30.17
CA ALA A 95 -33.98 17.33 29.56
C ALA A 95 -34.87 18.14 30.52
N SER A 96 -34.72 17.97 31.84
CA SER A 96 -35.44 18.74 32.83
C SER A 96 -34.90 20.18 32.88
N SER A 97 -35.56 21.06 32.14
CA SER A 97 -35.38 22.53 32.19
C SER A 97 -36.06 23.19 33.40
N ALA A 98 -36.66 22.41 34.30
CA ALA A 98 -37.58 22.89 35.33
C ALA A 98 -36.94 23.59 36.55
N SER A 99 -35.62 23.74 36.61
CA SER A 99 -35.00 24.77 37.46
C SER A 99 -33.63 25.14 36.89
N ALA A 100 -33.53 26.33 36.30
CA ALA A 100 -32.27 26.89 35.82
C ALA A 100 -31.21 27.08 36.94
N ASP A 101 -31.58 26.83 38.21
CA ASP A 101 -30.75 26.99 39.40
C ASP A 101 -30.31 25.67 40.09
N SER A 102 -30.74 24.50 39.62
CA SER A 102 -30.29 23.24 40.23
C SER A 102 -28.91 22.83 39.71
N LYS A 103 -27.90 22.91 40.60
CA LYS A 103 -26.51 22.47 40.35
C LYS A 103 -26.42 21.08 39.70
N VAL A 104 -27.38 20.19 39.98
CA VAL A 104 -27.46 18.82 39.45
C VAL A 104 -27.74 18.82 37.93
N SER A 105 -28.68 19.62 37.44
CA SER A 105 -29.01 19.68 36.00
C SER A 105 -27.87 20.31 35.19
N THR A 106 -27.23 21.36 35.73
CA THR A 106 -26.06 22.00 35.10
C THR A 106 -24.88 21.03 34.97
N ARG A 107 -24.63 20.23 36.02
CA ARG A 107 -23.59 19.20 36.02
C ARG A 107 -23.87 18.09 35.02
N ALA A 108 -25.11 17.56 35.01
CA ALA A 108 -25.53 16.53 34.06
C ALA A 108 -25.38 17.00 32.60
N LYS A 109 -25.75 18.26 32.31
CA LYS A 109 -25.55 18.87 30.98
C LYS A 109 -24.08 18.99 30.60
N LYS A 110 -23.21 19.45 31.51
CA LYS A 110 -21.75 19.53 31.28
C LYS A 110 -21.15 18.15 31.02
N LYS A 111 -21.54 17.13 31.80
CA LYS A 111 -21.11 15.74 31.62
C LYS A 111 -21.57 15.18 30.27
N MET A 112 -22.83 15.42 29.89
CA MET A 112 -23.36 15.03 28.58
C MET A 112 -22.61 15.70 27.43
N GLU A 113 -22.36 17.01 27.52
CA GLU A 113 -21.60 17.75 26.51
C GLU A 113 -20.19 17.16 26.32
N LEU A 114 -19.47 16.89 27.41
CA LEU A 114 -18.16 16.25 27.34
C LEU A 114 -18.21 14.84 26.76
N ILE A 115 -19.21 14.03 27.11
CA ILE A 115 -19.40 12.69 26.52
C ILE A 115 -19.64 12.78 25.02
N LEU A 116 -20.48 13.71 24.56
CA LEU A 116 -20.77 13.88 23.13
C LEU A 116 -19.53 14.37 22.37
N ARG A 117 -18.79 15.33 22.94
CA ARG A 117 -17.54 15.83 22.36
C ARG A 117 -16.47 14.73 22.32
N LEU A 118 -16.33 13.94 23.38
CA LEU A 118 -15.41 12.81 23.43
C LEU A 118 -15.76 11.77 22.35
N ARG A 119 -17.04 11.41 22.19
CA ARG A 119 -17.47 10.47 21.15
C ARG A 119 -17.16 10.97 19.74
N ALA A 120 -17.38 12.26 19.48
CA ALA A 120 -17.05 12.88 18.19
C ALA A 120 -15.53 12.87 17.95
N LYS A 121 -14.74 13.30 18.93
CA LYS A 121 -13.28 13.37 18.81
C LYS A 121 -12.61 12.01 18.74
N MET A 122 -13.12 11.02 19.45
CA MET A 122 -12.65 9.64 19.38
C MET A 122 -12.86 9.06 17.97
N LYS A 123 -14.02 9.34 17.34
CA LYS A 123 -14.26 8.95 15.95
C LYS A 123 -13.26 9.63 15.01
N GLU A 124 -13.10 10.94 15.12
CA GLU A 124 -12.18 11.73 14.30
C GLU A 124 -10.73 11.23 14.43
N TYR A 125 -10.27 10.95 15.65
CA TYR A 125 -8.94 10.40 15.92
C TYR A 125 -8.75 9.00 15.33
N HIS A 126 -9.69 8.08 15.54
CA HIS A 126 -9.59 6.73 14.99
C HIS A 126 -9.62 6.72 13.47
N GLU A 127 -10.45 7.56 12.84
CA GLU A 127 -10.49 7.72 11.39
C GLU A 127 -9.17 8.29 10.86
N ALA A 128 -8.65 9.35 11.49
CA ALA A 128 -7.36 9.94 11.14
C ALA A 128 -6.20 8.92 11.27
N LEU A 129 -6.20 8.11 12.33
CA LEU A 129 -5.18 7.09 12.56
C LEU A 129 -5.23 5.99 11.50
N LEU A 130 -6.42 5.51 11.14
CA LEU A 130 -6.60 4.53 10.06
C LEU A 130 -6.18 5.10 8.70
N LEU A 131 -6.54 6.35 8.41
CA LEU A 131 -6.12 7.02 7.18
C LEU A 131 -4.60 7.18 7.14
N GLN A 132 -3.98 7.66 8.22
CA GLN A 132 -2.53 7.82 8.29
C GLN A 132 -1.79 6.49 8.16
N SER A 133 -2.34 5.39 8.71
CA SER A 133 -1.80 4.04 8.53
C SER A 133 -1.82 3.61 7.06
N LYS A 134 -2.92 3.88 6.33
CA LYS A 134 -3.00 3.60 4.90
C LYS A 134 -2.01 4.44 4.09
N VAL A 135 -1.90 5.74 4.40
CA VAL A 135 -0.95 6.63 3.74
C VAL A 135 0.50 6.21 4.04
N ALA A 136 0.79 5.70 5.24
CA ALA A 136 2.11 5.19 5.60
C ALA A 136 2.51 3.90 4.90
N GLN A 137 1.56 3.14 4.36
CA GLN A 137 1.82 1.93 3.56
C GLN A 137 2.12 2.25 2.09
N LEU A 138 1.87 3.48 1.63
CA LEU A 138 2.18 3.90 0.27
C LEU A 138 3.69 3.85 0.04
N GLN A 139 4.07 3.42 -1.17
CA GLN A 139 5.46 3.24 -1.54
C GLN A 139 6.04 4.52 -2.15
N PRO A 140 7.34 4.79 -1.94
CA PRO A 140 8.01 5.88 -2.61
C PRO A 140 8.04 5.67 -4.12
N PRO A 141 8.02 6.75 -4.93
CA PRO A 141 8.10 6.63 -6.38
C PRO A 141 9.44 6.04 -6.82
N SER A 142 9.43 5.27 -7.92
CA SER A 142 10.69 4.79 -8.49
C SER A 142 11.56 5.97 -8.93
N GLY A 143 12.88 5.89 -8.71
CA GLY A 143 13.81 6.97 -9.08
C GLY A 143 13.81 7.30 -10.59
N ARG A 144 13.29 6.41 -11.44
CA ARG A 144 13.07 6.69 -12.87
C ARG A 144 11.85 7.59 -13.07
N ILE A 145 10.71 7.23 -12.46
CA ILE A 145 9.47 8.02 -12.54
C ILE A 145 9.73 9.40 -11.95
N LEU A 146 10.34 9.47 -10.77
CA LEU A 146 10.65 10.74 -10.11
C LEU A 146 11.51 11.66 -11.00
N ARG A 147 12.54 11.14 -11.66
CA ARG A 147 13.37 11.93 -12.60
C ARG A 147 12.55 12.46 -13.77
N ALA A 148 11.68 11.65 -14.35
CA ALA A 148 10.85 12.08 -15.48
C ALA A 148 9.78 13.11 -15.06
N VAL A 149 9.16 12.92 -13.89
CA VAL A 149 8.21 13.88 -13.32
C VAL A 149 8.92 15.21 -13.01
N LYS A 150 10.10 15.19 -12.36
CA LYS A 150 10.91 16.41 -12.13
C LYS A 150 11.28 17.12 -13.43
N GLN A 151 11.69 16.36 -14.46
CA GLN A 151 12.05 16.93 -15.75
C GLN A 151 10.84 17.57 -16.44
N MET A 152 9.65 16.96 -16.34
CA MET A 152 8.42 17.55 -16.88
C MET A 152 7.96 18.76 -16.06
N PHE A 153 8.15 18.71 -14.75
CA PHE A 153 7.75 19.79 -13.86
C PHE A 153 8.62 21.04 -14.05
N ASN A 154 9.90 20.84 -14.37
CA ASN A 154 10.88 21.89 -14.66
C ASN A 154 11.15 21.97 -16.18
N GLN A 155 10.20 22.51 -16.94
CA GLN A 155 10.38 22.72 -18.38
C GLN A 155 11.04 24.08 -18.66
N GLU A 156 12.15 24.06 -19.41
CA GLU A 156 12.75 25.26 -20.03
C GLU A 156 13.04 26.43 -19.05
N GLY A 157 13.34 26.11 -17.78
CA GLY A 157 13.66 27.09 -16.74
C GLY A 157 12.46 27.66 -16.00
N TYR A 158 11.25 27.21 -16.32
CA TYR A 158 10.02 27.55 -15.60
C TYR A 158 9.41 26.30 -14.94
N THR A 159 8.94 26.47 -13.71
CA THR A 159 8.22 25.42 -12.98
C THR A 159 6.74 25.51 -13.32
N VAL A 160 6.10 24.35 -13.55
CA VAL A 160 4.65 24.33 -13.87
C VAL A 160 3.81 24.92 -12.74
N LEU A 161 4.25 24.72 -11.48
CA LEU A 161 3.71 25.40 -10.31
C LEU A 161 4.78 26.30 -9.70
N ASP A 162 4.38 27.45 -9.19
CA ASP A 162 5.28 28.44 -8.58
C ASP A 162 4.87 28.74 -7.12
N GLY A 163 5.67 29.53 -6.42
CA GLY A 163 5.49 29.84 -5.00
C GLY A 163 5.97 28.72 -4.09
N GLN A 164 5.26 28.46 -2.98
CA GLN A 164 5.68 27.45 -1.99
C GLN A 164 5.61 26.01 -2.52
N SER A 165 4.87 25.77 -3.61
CA SER A 165 4.77 24.47 -4.26
C SER A 165 5.83 24.25 -5.34
N ARG A 166 6.68 25.25 -5.62
CA ARG A 166 7.71 25.16 -6.66
C ARG A 166 8.65 23.98 -6.45
N ASP A 167 9.07 23.72 -5.22
CA ASP A 167 10.07 22.68 -4.94
C ASP A 167 9.45 21.44 -4.29
N TYR A 168 8.13 21.21 -4.46
CA TYR A 168 7.44 20.12 -3.76
C TYR A 168 8.00 18.73 -4.12
N LEU A 169 8.55 18.56 -5.33
CA LEU A 169 9.15 17.32 -5.80
C LEU A 169 10.57 17.08 -5.24
N ASP A 170 11.16 18.05 -4.55
CA ASP A 170 12.44 17.90 -3.87
C ASP A 170 12.30 17.45 -2.41
N ALA A 171 11.07 17.29 -1.93
CA ALA A 171 10.81 16.78 -0.60
C ALA A 171 11.13 15.27 -0.47
N ASP A 172 11.47 14.85 0.75
CA ASP A 172 11.78 13.45 1.07
C ASP A 172 10.52 12.58 1.25
N ASP A 173 9.35 13.19 1.48
CA ASP A 173 8.09 12.52 1.82
C ASP A 173 7.19 12.27 0.60
N LEU A 174 7.77 11.87 -0.53
CA LEU A 174 7.04 11.60 -1.77
C LEU A 174 6.50 10.18 -1.83
N VAL A 175 5.26 10.04 -2.30
CA VAL A 175 4.57 8.76 -2.49
C VAL A 175 4.02 8.64 -3.90
N SER A 176 4.03 7.41 -4.43
CA SER A 176 3.30 7.05 -5.64
C SER A 176 1.95 6.44 -5.27
N LEU A 177 0.85 6.98 -5.79
CA LEU A 177 -0.49 6.43 -5.54
C LEU A 177 -0.72 5.07 -6.21
N LYS A 178 0.12 4.72 -7.18
CA LYS A 178 0.12 3.40 -7.82
C LYS A 178 1.53 2.86 -7.80
N SER A 179 1.79 1.98 -6.84
CA SER A 179 2.90 1.05 -6.96
C SER A 179 2.42 -0.07 -7.87
N PRO A 180 3.12 -0.39 -8.96
CA PRO A 180 2.80 -1.61 -9.66
C PRO A 180 3.07 -2.75 -8.65
N ALA A 181 2.11 -3.65 -8.47
CA ALA A 181 2.29 -4.83 -7.65
C ALA A 181 3.30 -5.72 -8.39
N ILE A 182 4.57 -5.61 -8.02
CA ILE A 182 5.69 -6.14 -8.81
C ILE A 182 6.35 -7.27 -8.03
N ASP A 183 6.39 -8.45 -8.63
CA ASP A 183 7.22 -9.57 -8.18
C ASP A 183 8.72 -9.20 -8.19
N HIS A 184 9.51 -9.75 -7.27
CA HIS A 184 10.93 -9.40 -7.11
C HIS A 184 11.75 -9.43 -8.41
N LEU A 185 11.47 -10.39 -9.29
CA LEU A 185 12.15 -10.52 -10.58
C LEU A 185 11.80 -9.39 -11.56
N SER A 186 10.54 -8.97 -11.58
CA SER A 186 10.08 -7.83 -12.37
C SER A 186 10.73 -6.53 -11.91
N ASP A 187 10.91 -6.34 -10.61
CA ASP A 187 11.58 -5.15 -10.06
C ASP A 187 13.09 -5.15 -10.38
N TYR A 188 13.74 -6.31 -10.28
CA TYR A 188 15.14 -6.47 -10.65
C TYR A 188 15.40 -6.21 -12.14
N LEU A 189 14.58 -6.77 -13.04
CA LEU A 189 14.69 -6.54 -14.49
C LEU A 189 14.44 -5.07 -14.85
N ARG A 190 13.49 -4.42 -14.18
CA ARG A 190 13.20 -3.00 -14.38
C ARG A 190 14.39 -2.14 -13.95
N LYS A 191 15.00 -2.40 -12.79
CA LYS A 191 16.22 -1.70 -12.31
C LYS A 191 17.42 -1.91 -13.24
N ALA A 192 17.67 -3.15 -13.67
CA ALA A 192 18.80 -3.48 -14.55
C ALA A 192 18.72 -2.79 -15.92
N ARG A 193 17.52 -2.65 -16.50
CA ARG A 193 17.34 -1.92 -17.77
C ARG A 193 17.19 -0.41 -17.60
N ALA A 194 16.69 0.07 -16.46
CA ALA A 194 16.59 1.51 -16.18
C ALA A 194 17.96 2.22 -16.09
N ILE A 195 19.06 1.48 -15.89
CA ILE A 195 20.43 2.01 -15.93
C ILE A 195 20.85 2.38 -17.37
N LYS A 196 20.22 1.78 -18.40
CA LYS A 196 20.64 1.95 -19.80
C LYS A 196 19.81 2.95 -20.61
N ASP A 197 18.65 3.40 -20.14
CA ASP A 197 17.74 4.20 -20.95
C ASP A 197 17.77 5.71 -20.64
N LYS A 198 17.86 6.52 -21.71
CA LYS A 198 17.64 7.97 -21.70
C LYS A 198 16.13 8.28 -21.84
N PRO A 199 15.60 9.31 -21.17
CA PRO A 199 14.20 9.72 -21.33
C PRO A 199 13.91 10.07 -22.81
N GLY A 200 12.73 9.69 -23.30
CA GLY A 200 12.27 10.04 -24.65
C GLY A 200 11.49 11.35 -24.63
N TYR A 201 11.64 12.17 -25.67
CA TYR A 201 10.85 13.39 -25.84
C TYR A 201 9.59 13.11 -26.67
N ALA A 202 8.47 13.71 -26.28
CA ALA A 202 7.23 13.72 -27.07
C ALA A 202 7.37 14.67 -28.28
N GLN A 203 6.52 14.49 -29.29
CA GLN A 203 6.43 15.40 -30.44
C GLN A 203 5.98 16.82 -30.04
N ASP A 204 5.42 16.98 -28.83
CA ASP A 204 4.95 18.25 -28.26
C ASP A 204 6.00 18.94 -27.37
N GLY A 205 7.28 18.57 -27.48
CA GLY A 205 8.41 19.20 -26.77
C GLY A 205 8.62 18.78 -25.31
N GLY A 206 7.63 18.15 -24.67
CA GLY A 206 7.75 17.67 -23.28
C GLY A 206 8.48 16.32 -23.15
N PRO A 207 9.22 16.07 -22.05
CA PRO A 207 9.71 14.74 -21.72
C PRO A 207 8.51 13.79 -21.52
N ARG A 208 8.45 12.73 -22.33
CA ARG A 208 7.46 11.67 -22.16
C ARG A 208 8.14 10.57 -21.36
N ILE A 209 7.49 10.12 -20.28
CA ILE A 209 7.83 8.82 -19.69
C ILE A 209 7.63 7.82 -20.83
N LYS A 210 8.72 7.30 -21.40
CA LYS A 210 8.64 6.22 -22.39
C LYS A 210 7.92 5.09 -21.67
N ARG A 211 6.65 4.89 -22.03
CA ARG A 211 5.89 3.70 -21.66
C ARG A 211 6.78 2.53 -22.00
N PHE A 212 7.34 1.89 -20.99
CA PHE A 212 7.79 0.54 -21.22
C PHE A 212 6.52 -0.23 -21.54
N GLU A 213 6.55 -1.09 -22.55
CA GLU A 213 5.52 -2.12 -22.65
C GLU A 213 5.64 -2.96 -21.39
N GLU A 214 4.94 -2.55 -20.32
CA GLU A 214 4.80 -3.33 -19.10
C GLU A 214 4.27 -4.72 -19.47
N GLN A 215 3.44 -4.80 -20.50
CA GLN A 215 3.03 -6.04 -21.15
C GLN A 215 4.21 -6.93 -21.57
N LYS A 216 5.27 -6.39 -22.18
CA LYS A 216 6.44 -7.19 -22.56
C LYS A 216 7.24 -7.62 -21.33
N ILE A 217 7.45 -6.75 -20.34
CA ILE A 217 8.16 -7.15 -19.11
C ILE A 217 7.40 -8.27 -18.39
N THR A 218 6.09 -8.12 -18.23
CA THR A 218 5.23 -9.13 -17.60
C THR A 218 5.22 -10.43 -18.42
N GLN A 219 5.23 -10.36 -19.76
CA GLN A 219 5.38 -11.53 -20.63
C GLN A 219 6.75 -12.22 -20.46
N TRP A 220 7.85 -11.46 -20.41
CA TRP A 220 9.19 -12.00 -20.20
C TRP A 220 9.34 -12.64 -18.82
N VAL A 221 8.82 -11.99 -17.78
CA VAL A 221 8.79 -12.53 -16.41
C VAL A 221 7.98 -13.82 -16.39
N GLY A 222 6.79 -13.82 -16.97
CA GLY A 222 5.96 -15.02 -17.11
C GLY A 222 6.69 -16.16 -17.83
N ALA A 223 7.37 -15.85 -18.94
CA ALA A 223 8.15 -16.84 -19.68
C ALA A 223 9.31 -17.43 -18.86
N ILE A 224 10.05 -16.59 -18.10
CA ILE A 224 11.12 -17.04 -17.21
C ILE A 224 10.55 -17.91 -16.09
N THR A 225 9.45 -17.50 -15.46
CA THR A 225 8.80 -18.27 -14.39
C THR A 225 8.34 -19.63 -14.88
N ILE A 226 7.74 -19.70 -16.08
CA ILE A 226 7.34 -20.97 -16.72
C ILE A 226 8.56 -21.84 -17.00
N LEU A 227 9.65 -21.27 -17.55
CA LEU A 227 10.87 -22.02 -17.84
C LEU A 227 11.49 -22.62 -16.57
N VAL A 228 11.59 -21.82 -15.50
CA VAL A 228 12.11 -22.28 -14.21
C VAL A 228 11.22 -23.38 -13.63
N ALA A 229 9.89 -23.23 -13.71
CA ALA A 229 8.96 -24.26 -13.27
C ALA A 229 9.17 -25.58 -14.03
N ILE A 230 9.35 -25.54 -15.36
CA ILE A 230 9.64 -26.74 -16.16
C ILE A 230 10.95 -27.40 -15.72
N VAL A 231 12.01 -26.62 -15.49
CA VAL A 231 13.31 -27.14 -15.02
C VAL A 231 13.15 -27.85 -13.68
N PHE A 232 12.42 -27.29 -12.72
CA PHE A 232 12.22 -27.93 -11.43
C PHE A 232 11.20 -29.08 -11.46
N LEU A 233 10.25 -29.11 -12.40
CA LEU A 233 9.32 -30.24 -12.52
C LEU A 233 9.96 -31.45 -13.21
N VAL A 234 10.74 -31.22 -14.28
CA VAL A 234 11.28 -32.31 -15.12
C VAL A 234 12.72 -32.64 -14.78
N GLY A 235 13.54 -31.64 -14.45
CA GLY A 235 14.97 -31.79 -14.17
C GLY A 235 15.31 -32.84 -13.11
N PRO A 236 14.66 -32.85 -11.93
CA PRO A 236 14.92 -33.86 -10.90
C PRO A 236 14.53 -35.26 -11.35
N ILE A 237 13.45 -35.42 -12.12
CA ILE A 237 13.00 -36.72 -12.61
C ILE A 237 14.09 -37.34 -13.49
N LEU A 238 14.64 -36.56 -14.43
CA LEU A 238 15.73 -36.99 -15.29
C LEU A 238 17.02 -37.24 -14.51
N ALA A 239 17.40 -36.33 -13.61
CA ALA A 239 18.62 -36.48 -12.81
C ALA A 239 18.56 -37.71 -11.90
N LEU A 240 17.41 -37.98 -11.27
CA LEU A 240 17.19 -39.15 -10.43
C LEU A 240 17.12 -40.45 -11.24
N TYR A 241 16.65 -40.42 -12.49
CA TYR A 241 16.68 -41.58 -13.39
C TYR A 241 18.11 -42.08 -13.66
N PHE A 242 19.06 -41.16 -13.87
CA PHE A 242 20.46 -41.54 -14.11
C PHE A 242 21.25 -41.83 -12.82
N ALA A 243 20.74 -41.43 -11.66
CA ALA A 243 21.40 -41.65 -10.38
C ALA A 243 21.21 -43.09 -9.88
N GLN A 244 22.26 -43.92 -9.97
CA GLN A 244 22.20 -45.32 -9.56
C GLN A 244 22.48 -45.55 -8.07
N SER A 245 23.21 -44.66 -7.40
CA SER A 245 23.58 -44.84 -5.99
C SER A 245 22.57 -44.18 -5.02
N PRO A 246 22.14 -44.88 -3.95
CA PRO A 246 21.25 -44.32 -2.93
C PRO A 246 21.69 -42.98 -2.31
N PRO A 247 22.96 -42.76 -1.93
CA PRO A 247 23.38 -41.47 -1.37
C PRO A 247 23.31 -40.33 -2.40
N ALA A 248 23.59 -40.59 -3.68
CA ALA A 248 23.46 -39.57 -4.73
C ALA A 248 22.00 -39.16 -4.97
N ARG A 249 21.04 -40.10 -4.84
CA ARG A 249 19.61 -39.77 -4.95
C ARG A 249 19.16 -38.83 -3.83
N LEU A 250 19.54 -39.13 -2.59
CA LEU A 250 19.24 -38.26 -1.44
C LEU A 250 19.88 -36.86 -1.60
N ALA A 251 21.12 -36.81 -2.07
CA ALA A 251 21.80 -35.55 -2.35
C ALA A 251 21.08 -34.73 -3.44
N LEU A 252 20.65 -35.37 -4.53
CA LEU A 252 19.89 -34.71 -5.60
C LEU A 252 18.54 -34.18 -5.11
N ILE A 253 17.79 -34.94 -4.30
CA ILE A 253 16.53 -34.47 -3.71
C ILE A 253 16.78 -33.20 -2.89
N ALA A 254 17.80 -33.20 -2.03
CA ALA A 254 18.13 -32.04 -1.20
C ALA A 254 18.49 -30.81 -2.06
N VAL A 255 19.33 -31.00 -3.08
CA VAL A 255 19.75 -29.91 -3.99
C VAL A 255 18.58 -29.34 -4.77
N PHE A 256 17.74 -30.16 -5.39
CA PHE A 256 16.58 -29.68 -6.15
C PHE A 256 15.52 -29.04 -5.25
N THR A 257 15.31 -29.56 -4.05
CA THR A 257 14.38 -28.97 -3.07
C THR A 257 14.86 -27.59 -2.62
N ALA A 258 16.15 -27.45 -2.29
CA ALA A 258 16.73 -26.16 -1.93
C ALA A 258 16.71 -25.18 -3.11
N GLY A 259 17.03 -25.65 -4.32
CA GLY A 259 16.97 -24.85 -5.54
C GLY A 259 15.55 -24.37 -5.85
N PHE A 260 14.54 -25.22 -5.69
CA PHE A 260 13.13 -24.84 -5.88
C PHE A 260 12.72 -23.76 -4.89
N ALA A 261 13.00 -23.95 -3.60
CA ALA A 261 12.71 -22.97 -2.56
C ALA A 261 13.39 -21.61 -2.84
N ALA A 262 14.66 -21.64 -3.23
CA ALA A 262 15.40 -20.44 -3.62
C ALA A 262 14.80 -19.76 -4.85
N SER A 263 14.37 -20.54 -5.85
CA SER A 263 13.76 -19.98 -7.06
C SER A 263 12.42 -19.29 -6.77
N VAL A 264 11.55 -19.89 -5.95
CA VAL A 264 10.28 -19.27 -5.55
C VAL A 264 10.55 -17.99 -4.76
N TRP A 265 11.49 -18.03 -3.80
CA TRP A 265 11.85 -16.86 -3.01
C TRP A 265 12.39 -15.69 -3.85
N LEU A 266 13.19 -15.98 -4.89
CA LEU A 266 13.77 -14.97 -5.75
C LEU A 266 12.80 -14.44 -6.83
N ILE A 267 11.90 -15.30 -7.31
CA ILE A 267 11.05 -14.99 -8.48
C ILE A 267 9.71 -14.38 -8.07
N THR A 268 9.11 -14.85 -6.98
CA THR A 268 7.73 -14.51 -6.62
C THR A 268 7.65 -13.77 -5.28
N ASN A 269 6.53 -13.10 -5.03
CA ASN A 269 6.24 -12.45 -3.75
C ASN A 269 5.51 -13.39 -2.77
N ALA A 270 5.83 -14.69 -2.80
CA ALA A 270 5.17 -15.70 -1.99
C ALA A 270 5.44 -15.51 -0.49
N ARG A 271 4.42 -15.72 0.34
CA ARG A 271 4.55 -15.64 1.80
C ARG A 271 5.46 -16.77 2.29
N ARG A 272 6.15 -16.56 3.41
CA ARG A 272 7.02 -17.58 4.03
C ARG A 272 6.32 -18.93 4.21
N ALA A 273 5.05 -18.92 4.60
CA ALA A 273 4.23 -20.12 4.73
C ALA A 273 3.99 -20.82 3.38
N GLU A 274 3.71 -20.07 2.31
CA GLU A 274 3.50 -20.62 0.96
C GLU A 274 4.77 -21.27 0.42
N ILE A 275 5.93 -20.65 0.64
CA ILE A 275 7.23 -21.22 0.27
C ILE A 275 7.47 -22.54 1.03
N PHE A 276 7.17 -22.58 2.33
CA PHE A 276 7.33 -23.78 3.14
C PHE A 276 6.42 -24.92 2.67
N PHE A 277 5.13 -24.65 2.45
CA PHE A 277 4.19 -25.65 1.94
C PHE A 277 4.55 -26.14 0.53
N GLY A 278 4.93 -25.22 -0.37
CA GLY A 278 5.35 -25.56 -1.72
C GLY A 278 6.59 -26.44 -1.72
N THR A 279 7.59 -26.09 -0.91
CA THR A 279 8.85 -26.84 -0.79
C THR A 279 8.63 -28.23 -0.18
N ALA A 280 7.80 -28.34 0.86
CA ALA A 280 7.47 -29.62 1.48
C ALA A 280 6.71 -30.54 0.51
N THR A 281 5.74 -29.99 -0.22
CA THR A 281 4.99 -30.72 -1.26
C THR A 281 5.92 -31.23 -2.35
N TYR A 282 6.80 -30.35 -2.84
CA TYR A 282 7.77 -30.69 -3.87
C TYR A 282 8.74 -31.79 -3.41
N ALA A 283 9.29 -31.67 -2.19
CA ALA A 283 10.15 -32.69 -1.61
C ALA A 283 9.44 -34.05 -1.47
N ALA A 284 8.18 -34.05 -1.03
CA ALA A 284 7.39 -35.27 -0.90
C ALA A 284 7.21 -35.98 -2.25
N VAL A 285 6.92 -35.24 -3.32
CA VAL A 285 6.81 -35.81 -4.68
C VAL A 285 8.11 -36.47 -5.12
N LEU A 286 9.26 -35.83 -4.89
CA LEU A 286 10.57 -36.40 -5.23
C LEU A 286 10.89 -37.67 -4.42
N VAL A 287 10.57 -37.67 -3.12
CA VAL A 287 10.77 -38.85 -2.26
C VAL A 287 9.90 -40.01 -2.69
N VAL A 288 8.63 -39.78 -3.02
CA VAL A 288 7.72 -40.81 -3.54
C VAL A 288 8.23 -41.38 -4.87
N PHE A 289 8.73 -40.52 -5.76
CA PHE A 289 9.31 -40.97 -7.03
C PHE A 289 10.49 -41.93 -6.81
N VAL A 290 11.42 -41.59 -5.91
CA VAL A 290 12.56 -42.47 -5.58
C VAL A 290 12.10 -43.77 -4.92
N SER A 291 11.16 -43.70 -3.97
CA SER A 291 10.62 -44.89 -3.30
C SER A 291 9.96 -45.87 -4.27
N ASN A 292 9.30 -45.38 -5.32
CA ASN A 292 8.67 -46.23 -6.34
C ASN A 292 9.69 -46.80 -7.34
N GLY A 293 10.78 -46.07 -7.63
CA GLY A 293 11.86 -46.54 -8.50
C GLY A 293 12.70 -47.67 -7.87
N ASP A 294 12.88 -47.64 -6.55
CA ASP A 294 13.58 -48.72 -5.83
C ASP A 294 12.76 -50.03 -5.80
N LEU A 295 11.43 -49.94 -5.85
CA LEU A 295 10.53 -51.11 -5.87
C LEU A 295 10.51 -51.83 -7.23
N THR A 296 10.80 -51.14 -8.34
CA THR A 296 10.77 -51.72 -9.69
C THR A 296 12.12 -52.30 -10.13
N GLY A 297 13.23 -51.84 -9.56
CA GLY A 297 14.59 -52.37 -9.82
C GLY A 297 14.96 -53.63 -9.04
N ALA A 298 14.11 -54.08 -8.10
CA ALA A 298 14.34 -55.26 -7.26
C ALA A 298 13.65 -56.55 -7.79
N ARG A 299 13.35 -56.62 -9.09
CA ARG A 299 12.82 -57.82 -9.78
C ARG A 299 13.72 -58.27 -10.90
#